data_AF-Q9F718-F1
#
_entry.id   AF-Q9F718-F1
#
_cell.length_a   1.000
_cell.length_b   1.000
_cell.length_c   1.000
_cell.angle_alpha   90.00
_cell.angle_beta   90.00
_cell.angle_gamma   90.00
#
_symmetry.space_group_name_H-M   'P 1'
#
loop_
_entity.id
_entity.type
_entity.pdbx_description
1 polymer ?
#
loop_
_entity_poly.entity_id
_entity_poly.type
_entity_poly.pdbx_seq_one_letter_code
_entity_poly.pdbx_strand_id
1 'polypeptide(L)' 'MPFEKYTVPVSGRSDAAIEEELTRLRAELAAEYDLREVVHRFGESDFTFLSVLDSYALLDRIDPAAFVKDEQMPYWAEI' A
#
# COMPACT_ATOMS: atom_id res chain seq x y z
N MET A 1 -5.32 -3.33 -18.14
CA MET A 1 -4.61 -4.34 -17.34
C MET A 1 -5.65 -4.90 -16.38
N PRO A 2 -5.91 -6.22 -16.32
CA PRO A 2 -6.75 -6.74 -15.27
C PRO A 2 -5.95 -6.58 -13.97
N PHE A 3 -6.46 -5.80 -13.01
CA PHE A 3 -5.96 -5.88 -11.65
C PHE A 3 -6.28 -7.30 -11.17
N GLU A 4 -5.28 -8.18 -11.16
CA GLU A 4 -5.43 -9.49 -10.52
C GLU A 4 -5.81 -9.21 -9.06
N LYS A 5 -7.04 -9.57 -8.70
CA LYS A 5 -7.48 -9.51 -7.31
C LYS A 5 -6.52 -10.39 -6.52
N TYR A 6 -5.65 -9.76 -5.74
CA TYR A 6 -4.85 -10.47 -4.74
C TYR A 6 -5.81 -10.97 -3.64
N THR A 7 -6.41 -12.12 -3.88
CA THR A 7 -7.10 -12.87 -2.83
C THR A 7 -6.04 -13.58 -2.02
N VAL A 8 -5.78 -13.11 -0.81
CA VAL A 8 -5.06 -13.89 0.20
C VAL A 8 -5.91 -15.16 0.42
N PRO A 9 -5.39 -16.37 0.12
CA PRO A 9 -6.16 -17.59 0.32
C PRO A 9 -6.24 -17.86 1.83
N VAL A 10 -7.34 -17.43 2.46
CA VAL A 10 -7.58 -17.56 3.91
C VAL A 10 -8.01 -19.00 4.28
N SER A 11 -8.33 -19.86 3.31
CA SER A 11 -8.81 -21.21 3.58
C SER A 11 -7.67 -22.15 4.02
N GLY A 12 -7.51 -22.34 5.33
CA GLY A 12 -6.74 -23.44 5.92
C GLY A 12 -5.32 -23.12 6.42
N ARG A 13 -4.91 -21.85 6.46
CA ARG A 13 -3.63 -21.43 7.06
C ARG A 13 -3.81 -21.09 8.54
N SER A 14 -2.81 -21.42 9.37
CA SER A 14 -2.77 -20.95 10.76
C SER A 14 -2.59 -19.44 10.80
N ASP A 15 -3.08 -18.79 11.86
CA ASP A 15 -2.91 -17.34 12.07
C ASP A 15 -1.44 -16.89 11.93
N ALA A 16 -0.50 -17.76 12.34
CA ALA A 16 0.93 -17.52 12.19
C ALA A 16 1.39 -17.43 10.72
N ALA A 17 0.87 -18.29 9.84
CA ALA A 17 1.21 -18.28 8.41
C ALA A 17 0.57 -17.10 7.66
N ILE A 18 -0.54 -16.57 8.19
CA ILE A 18 -1.14 -15.32 7.69
C ILE A 18 -0.29 -14.13 8.11
N GLU A 19 0.14 -14.06 9.37
CA GLU A 19 0.97 -12.96 9.85
C GLU A 19 2.34 -12.91 9.15
N GLU A 20 2.94 -14.08 8.87
CA GLU A 20 4.20 -14.18 8.13
C GLU A 20 4.04 -13.64 6.69
N GLU A 21 2.97 -14.02 6.01
CA GLU A 21 2.67 -13.54 4.66
C GLU A 21 2.37 -12.03 4.64
N LEU A 22 1.62 -11.53 5.63
CA LEU A 22 1.37 -10.10 5.77
C LEU A 22 2.66 -9.32 6.06
N THR A 23 3.56 -9.89 6.86
CA THR A 23 4.88 -9.29 7.14
C THR A 23 5.72 -9.21 5.87
N ARG A 24 5.74 -10.28 5.07
CA ARG A 24 6.42 -10.31 3.76
C ARG A 24 5.86 -9.24 2.82
N LEU A 25 4.54 -9.18 2.66
CA LEU A 25 3.88 -8.20 1.80
C LEU A 25 4.15 -6.75 2.27
N ARG A 26 4.10 -6.50 3.58
CA ARG A 26 4.44 -5.17 4.13
C ARG A 26 5.88 -4.78 3.83
N ALA A 27 6.83 -5.72 3.93
CA ALA A 27 8.23 -5.46 3.61
C ALA A 27 8.43 -5.17 2.10
N GLU A 28 7.76 -5.91 1.23
CA GLU A 28 7.79 -5.68 -0.22
C GLU A 28 7.23 -4.30 -0.58
N LEU A 29 6.05 -3.97 -0.05
CA LEU A 29 5.42 -2.66 -0.26
C LEU A 29 6.25 -1.52 0.31
N ALA A 30 6.86 -1.71 1.48
CA ALA A 30 7.70 -0.68 2.08
C ALA A 30 8.94 -0.37 1.24
N ALA A 31 9.53 -1.38 0.61
CA ALA A 31 10.66 -1.21 -0.29
C ALA A 31 10.25 -0.57 -1.63
N GLU A 32 9.11 -0.96 -2.20
CA GLU A 32 8.66 -0.45 -3.50
C GLU A 32 8.19 1.01 -3.43
N TYR A 33 7.45 1.36 -2.38
CA TYR A 33 6.81 2.67 -2.23
C TYR A 33 7.54 3.59 -1.24
N ASP A 34 8.75 3.24 -0.81
CA ASP A 34 9.53 3.99 0.17
C ASP A 34 8.71 4.33 1.43
N LEU A 35 7.97 3.35 1.95
CA LEU A 35 7.11 3.53 3.11
C LEU A 35 7.94 3.53 4.39
N ARG A 36 7.57 4.40 5.31
CA ARG A 36 8.12 4.46 6.66
C ARG A 36 7.01 4.52 7.69
N GLU A 37 7.21 3.83 8.80
CA GLU A 37 6.43 4.05 10.01
C GLU A 37 7.03 5.21 10.79
N VAL A 38 6.18 6.16 11.15
CA VAL A 38 6.54 7.31 11.98
C VAL A 38 5.67 7.27 13.22
N VAL A 39 6.32 7.28 14.38
CA VAL A 39 5.64 7.33 15.66
C VAL A 39 5.56 8.78 16.11
N HIS A 40 4.34 9.24 16.38
CA HIS A 40 4.06 10.54 16.95
C HIS A 40 3.34 10.38 18.28
N ARG A 41 3.72 11.20 19.25
CA ARG A 41 3.07 11.23 20.56
C ARG A 41 2.10 12.41 20.62
N PHE A 42 0.84 12.13 20.89
CA PHE A 42 -0.18 13.15 21.17
C PHE A 42 -0.66 12.99 22.60
N GLY A 43 -0.32 13.95 23.47
CA GLY A 43 -0.57 13.86 24.90
C GLY A 43 0.22 12.70 25.52
N GLU A 44 -0.50 11.71 26.06
CA GLU A 44 0.08 10.52 26.70
C GLU A 44 0.06 9.26 25.83
N SER A 45 -0.45 9.37 24.59
CA SER A 45 -0.62 8.23 23.70
C SER A 45 0.32 8.31 22.50
N ASP A 46 0.91 7.18 22.15
CA ASP A 46 1.75 7.02 20.97
C ASP A 46 0.89 6.53 19.81
N PHE A 47 1.08 7.12 18.64
CA PHE A 47 0.38 6.81 17.41
C PHE A 47 1.40 6.49 16.32
N THR A 48 1.18 5.37 15.65
CA THR A 48 2.03 4.94 14.53
C THR A 48 1.32 5.23 13.23
N PHE A 49 2.00 5.97 12.35
CA PHE A 49 1.52 6.31 11.01
C PHE A 49 2.41 5.67 9.98
N LEU A 50 1.83 4.97 9.01
CA LEU A 50 2.52 4.55 7.81
C LEU A 50 2.46 5.69 6.79
N SER A 51 3.61 6.16 6.34
CA SER A 51 3.71 7.30 5.40
C SER A 51 4.71 6.99 4.29
N VAL A 52 4.47 7.53 3.10
CA VAL A 52 5.48 7.58 2.03
C VAL A 52 6.53 8.61 2.41
N LEU A 53 7.82 8.31 2.20
CA LEU A 53 8.90 9.23 2.53
C LEU A 53 8.86 10.52 1.68
N ASP A 54 8.68 10.36 0.37
CA ASP A 54 8.56 11.46 -0.59
C ASP A 54 7.49 11.13 -1.63
N SER A 55 6.31 11.71 -1.46
CA SER A 55 5.19 11.49 -2.38
C SER A 55 5.45 12.07 -3.76
N TYR A 56 6.25 13.14 -3.89
CA TYR A 56 6.53 13.75 -5.18
C TYR A 56 7.49 12.88 -6.00
N ALA A 57 8.58 12.42 -5.37
CA ALA A 57 9.50 11.49 -6.01
C ALA A 57 8.81 10.17 -6.40
N LEU A 58 7.82 9.72 -5.63
CA LEU A 58 7.01 8.55 -5.99
C LEU A 58 6.13 8.83 -7.22
N LEU A 59 5.45 9.97 -7.25
CA LEU A 59 4.60 10.37 -8.39
C LEU A 59 5.43 10.57 -9.66
N ASP A 60 6.66 11.07 -9.55
CA ASP A 60 7.57 11.24 -10.69
C ASP A 60 7.98 9.91 -11.35
N ARG A 61 7.87 8.78 -10.64
CA ARG A 61 8.11 7.43 -11.20
C ARG A 61 6.95 6.94 -12.07
N ILE A 62 5.77 7.54 -11.92
CA ILE A 62 4.58 7.16 -12.66
C ILE A 62 4.67 7.79 -14.05
N ASP A 63 4.56 6.98 -15.09
CA ASP A 63 4.45 7.49 -16.47
C ASP A 63 3.23 8.43 -16.59
N PRO A 64 3.41 9.70 -16.98
CA PRO A 64 2.32 10.64 -17.13
C PRO A 64 1.20 10.15 -18.05
N ALA A 65 1.53 9.37 -19.09
CA ALA A 65 0.52 8.80 -19.98
C ALA A 65 -0.33 7.72 -19.29
N ALA A 66 0.28 6.94 -18.38
CA ALA A 66 -0.44 5.99 -17.54
C ALA A 66 -1.29 6.70 -16.49
N PHE A 67 -0.77 7.75 -15.86
CA PHE A 67 -1.49 8.57 -14.88
C PHE A 67 -2.74 9.24 -15.47
N VAL A 68 -2.61 9.89 -16.63
CA VAL A 68 -3.75 10.55 -17.32
C VAL A 68 -4.82 9.52 -17.73
N LYS A 69 -4.42 8.31 -18.10
CA LYS A 69 -5.36 7.23 -18.41
C LYS A 69 -6.12 6.76 -17.17
N ASP A 70 -5.47 6.74 -16.02
CA ASP A 70 -6.06 6.39 -14.72
C ASP A 70 -6.99 7.50 -14.20
N GLU A 71 -6.61 8.78 -14.33
CA GLU A 71 -7.49 9.91 -13.98
C GLU A 71 -8.72 10.04 -14.89
N GLN A 72 -8.61 9.61 -16.15
CA GLN A 72 -9.75 9.56 -17.08
C GLN A 72 -10.72 8.41 -16.80
N MET A 73 -10.33 7.43 -15.98
CA MET A 73 -11.25 6.43 -15.46
C MET A 73 -12.01 7.01 -14.26
N PRO A 74 -13.33 7.22 -14.36
CA PRO A 74 -14.10 7.67 -13.21
C PRO A 74 -14.05 6.56 -12.16
N TYR A 75 -13.46 6.84 -11.01
CA TYR A 75 -13.34 5.93 -9.87
C TYR A 75 -14.73 5.46 -9.33
N TRP A 76 -15.82 6.09 -9.78
CA TRP A 76 -17.21 5.70 -9.52
C TRP A 76 -17.86 4.82 -10.59
N ALA A 77 -17.21 4.60 -11.74
CA ALA A 77 -17.79 3.81 -12.83
C ALA A 77 -17.79 2.29 -12.53
N GLU A 78 -17.10 1.87 -11.46
CA GLU A 78 -16.97 0.48 -11.04
C GLU A 78 -17.46 0.20 -9.59
N ILE A 79 -18.09 1.19 -8.93
CA ILE A 79 -18.74 1.04 -7.60
C ILE A 79 -20.25 0.94 -7.80
#